data_AF-A0A9D7E9K1-F1
#
_entry.id   AF-A0A9D7E9K1-F1
#
_cell.length_a   1.000
_cell.length_b   1.000
_cell.length_c   1.000
_cell.angle_alpha   90.00
_cell.angle_beta   90.00
_cell.angle_gamma   90.00
#
_symmetry.space_group_name_H-M   'P 1'
#
loop_
_entity.id
_entity.type
_entity.pdbx_description
1 polymer ?
#
loop_
_entity_poly.entity_id
_entity_poly.type
_entity_poly.pdbx_seq_one_letter_code
_entity_poly.pdbx_strand_id
1 'polypeptide(L)'
;MGWAAAAAVFVSIAGSWWFTKGETLQQLADEFAIVEPGLPVLMGTSPRAMDAIMNAYKQEDFGTARRLLSVAVEQDPQNDTLQYFNGVLDQRVDRCDSGERWFSQVPATSVFAAKARYNLALCALKSGDVSRARELLGRIAELKDAQVSAKARDLLLRLENM
;
A
#
# COMPACT_ATOMS: atom_id res chain seq x y z
N MET A 1 -30.89 -8.12 -48.15
CA MET A 1 -30.43 -6.95 -47.37
C MET A 1 -31.25 -6.92 -46.07
N GLY A 2 -30.74 -7.38 -44.93
CA GLY A 2 -31.58 -7.42 -43.72
C GLY A 2 -30.92 -7.99 -42.46
N TRP A 3 -29.82 -8.72 -42.59
CA TRP A 3 -29.13 -9.34 -41.46
C TRP A 3 -27.98 -8.48 -40.88
N ALA A 4 -27.45 -7.53 -41.67
CA ALA A 4 -26.36 -6.65 -41.24
C ALA A 4 -26.80 -5.59 -40.22
N ALA A 5 -28.06 -5.15 -40.27
CA ALA A 5 -28.59 -4.15 -39.33
C ALA A 5 -28.84 -4.74 -37.92
N ALA A 6 -29.21 -6.02 -37.83
CA ALA A 6 -29.47 -6.68 -36.55
C ALA A 6 -28.17 -6.98 -35.75
N ALA A 7 -27.08 -7.33 -36.44
CA ALA A 7 -25.80 -7.63 -35.80
C ALA A 7 -25.11 -6.39 -35.19
N ALA A 8 -25.29 -5.21 -35.80
CA ALA A 8 -24.70 -3.97 -35.31
C ALA A 8 -25.32 -3.48 -33.98
N VAL A 9 -26.59 -3.81 -33.73
CA VAL A 9 -27.30 -3.42 -32.49
C VAL A 9 -26.87 -4.30 -31.30
N PHE A 10 -26.57 -5.58 -31.52
CA PHE A 10 -26.11 -6.46 -30.44
C PHE A 10 -24.68 -6.17 -29.98
N VAL A 11 -23.77 -5.82 -30.89
CA VAL A 11 -22.37 -5.48 -30.54
C VAL A 11 -22.30 -4.15 -29.77
N SER A 12 -23.17 -3.20 -30.08
CA SER A 12 -23.24 -1.93 -29.35
C SER A 12 -23.79 -2.10 -27.94
N ILE A 13 -24.82 -2.92 -27.73
CA ILE A 13 -25.38 -3.19 -26.38
C ILE A 13 -24.41 -4.00 -25.52
N ALA A 14 -23.68 -4.98 -26.09
CA ALA A 14 -22.69 -5.77 -25.37
C ALA A 14 -21.43 -4.94 -24.99
N GLY A 15 -21.05 -3.96 -25.81
CA GLY A 15 -19.95 -3.04 -25.53
C GLY A 15 -20.27 -2.04 -24.41
N SER A 16 -21.52 -1.61 -24.28
CA SER A 16 -21.94 -0.64 -23.25
C SER A 16 -21.93 -1.21 -21.83
N TRP A 17 -22.05 -2.53 -21.65
CA TRP A 17 -22.11 -3.17 -20.33
C TRP A 17 -20.75 -3.42 -19.68
N TRP A 18 -19.65 -3.34 -20.44
CA TRP A 18 -18.30 -3.53 -19.90
C TRP A 18 -17.73 -2.27 -19.25
N PHE A 19 -18.23 -1.09 -19.61
CA PHE A 19 -17.73 0.21 -19.16
C PHE A 19 -18.41 0.76 -17.89
N THR A 20 -19.36 0.04 -17.30
CA THR A 20 -20.08 0.48 -16.08
C THR A 20 -19.72 -0.35 -14.84
N LYS A 21 -18.51 -0.91 -14.76
CA LYS A 21 -18.02 -1.44 -13.48
C LYS A 21 -17.43 -0.28 -12.68
N GLY A 22 -18.17 0.14 -11.65
CA GLY A 22 -17.67 1.10 -10.67
C GLY A 22 -16.34 0.66 -10.08
N GLU A 23 -15.53 1.63 -9.65
CA GLU A 23 -14.25 1.40 -9.02
C GLU A 23 -14.45 0.56 -7.74
N THR A 24 -13.65 -0.48 -7.55
CA THR A 24 -13.68 -1.29 -6.31
C THR A 24 -12.75 -0.70 -5.26
N LEU A 25 -13.04 -0.93 -3.98
CA LEU A 25 -12.16 -0.48 -2.88
C LEU A 25 -10.73 -1.00 -3.01
N GLN A 26 -10.56 -2.21 -3.55
CA GLN A 26 -9.25 -2.80 -3.80
C GLN A 26 -8.49 -2.05 -4.91
N GLN A 27 -9.16 -1.74 -6.03
CA GLN A 27 -8.58 -0.93 -7.10
C GLN A 27 -8.17 0.45 -6.61
N LEU A 28 -9.05 1.09 -5.82
CA LEU A 28 -8.76 2.39 -5.22
C LEU A 28 -7.54 2.31 -4.27
N ALA A 29 -7.46 1.28 -3.44
CA ALA A 29 -6.32 1.08 -2.54
C ALA A 29 -5.00 0.82 -3.29
N ASP A 30 -5.07 0.13 -4.43
CA ASP A 30 -3.90 -0.12 -5.29
C ASP A 30 -3.45 1.15 -6.03
N GLU A 31 -4.39 1.98 -6.51
CA GLU A 31 -4.10 3.27 -7.13
C GLU A 31 -3.42 4.23 -6.15
N PHE A 32 -3.90 4.26 -4.91
CA PHE A 32 -3.39 5.15 -3.86
C PHE A 32 -2.19 4.59 -3.09
N ALA A 33 -1.68 3.42 -3.47
CA ALA A 33 -0.55 2.78 -2.82
C ALA A 33 0.73 3.63 -2.88
N ILE A 34 1.51 3.62 -1.79
CA ILE A 34 2.84 4.22 -1.76
C ILE A 34 3.85 3.12 -2.09
N VAL A 35 4.46 3.20 -3.26
CA VAL A 35 5.56 2.30 -3.64
C VAL A 35 6.87 2.86 -3.09
N GLU A 36 7.45 2.15 -2.13
CA GLU A 36 8.75 2.54 -1.58
C GLU A 36 9.87 2.32 -2.61
N PRO A 37 10.68 3.34 -2.94
CA PRO A 37 11.83 3.19 -3.83
C PRO A 37 13.03 2.51 -3.14
N GLY A 38 12.87 2.10 -1.87
CA GLY A 38 13.91 1.65 -0.96
C GLY A 38 14.64 2.81 -0.26
N LEU A 39 15.56 2.47 0.63
CA LEU A 39 16.33 3.48 1.37
C LEU A 39 17.47 4.08 0.53
N PRO A 40 17.78 5.38 0.70
CA PRO A 40 18.99 5.98 0.16
C PRO A 40 20.21 5.35 0.84
N VAL A 41 21.22 4.99 0.04
CA VAL A 41 22.49 4.45 0.55
C VAL A 41 23.30 5.60 1.12
N LEU A 42 23.46 5.66 2.44
CA LEU A 42 24.35 6.62 3.09
C LEU A 42 25.76 6.03 3.11
N MET A 43 26.74 6.75 2.55
CA MET A 43 28.16 6.42 2.69
C MET A 43 28.59 6.65 4.15
N GLY A 44 28.36 5.66 5.01
CA GLY A 44 28.65 5.74 6.44
C GLY A 44 28.42 4.41 7.17
N THR A 45 29.21 4.17 8.21
CA THR A 45 29.35 2.92 8.95
C THR A 45 28.11 2.54 9.79
N SER A 46 27.03 1.99 9.17
CA SER A 46 25.96 1.12 9.77
C SER A 46 24.76 0.97 8.80
N PRO A 47 24.06 -0.19 8.69
CA PRO A 47 24.49 -1.59 8.71
C PRO A 47 24.22 -2.28 7.33
N ARG A 48 25.19 -3.07 6.87
CA ARG A 48 25.17 -3.87 5.61
C ARG A 48 23.88 -4.69 5.39
N ALA A 49 23.17 -5.04 6.47
CA ALA A 49 21.94 -5.82 6.42
C ALA A 49 20.81 -5.07 5.71
N MET A 50 20.60 -3.79 6.02
CA MET A 50 19.50 -3.03 5.42
C MET A 50 19.74 -2.78 3.93
N ASP A 51 21.00 -2.58 3.52
CA ASP A 51 21.37 -2.48 2.10
C ASP A 51 21.05 -3.77 1.34
N ALA A 52 21.39 -4.93 1.90
CA ALA A 52 21.10 -6.23 1.29
C ALA A 52 19.58 -6.49 1.19
N ILE A 53 18.82 -6.15 2.24
CA ILE A 53 17.36 -6.24 2.24
C ILE A 53 16.78 -5.34 1.13
N MET A 54 17.19 -4.07 1.10
CA MET A 54 16.68 -3.11 0.11
C MET A 54 17.08 -3.47 -1.31
N ASN A 55 18.26 -4.06 -1.51
CA ASN A 55 18.68 -4.54 -2.82
C ASN A 55 17.80 -5.71 -3.29
N ALA A 56 17.55 -6.70 -2.43
CA ALA A 56 16.64 -7.80 -2.76
C ALA A 56 15.21 -7.31 -3.03
N TYR A 57 14.71 -6.38 -2.21
CA TYR A 57 13.39 -5.76 -2.40
C TYR A 57 13.28 -5.03 -3.76
N LYS A 58 14.28 -4.24 -4.15
CA LYS A 58 14.31 -3.51 -5.43
C LYS A 58 14.38 -4.44 -6.64
N GLN A 59 14.98 -5.62 -6.48
CA GLN A 59 15.04 -6.66 -7.50
C GLN A 59 13.79 -7.56 -7.50
N GLU A 60 12.79 -7.25 -6.66
CA GLU A 60 11.59 -8.06 -6.45
C GLU A 60 11.88 -9.50 -5.99
N ASP A 61 13.09 -9.76 -5.47
CA ASP A 61 13.43 -11.00 -4.76
C ASP A 61 12.87 -10.93 -3.33
N PHE A 62 11.55 -11.00 -3.25
CA PHE A 62 10.81 -10.92 -1.99
C PHE A 62 11.12 -12.09 -1.04
N GLY A 63 11.53 -13.24 -1.58
CA GLY A 63 11.96 -14.39 -0.79
C GLY A 63 13.25 -14.11 -0.02
N THR A 64 14.26 -13.57 -0.71
CA THR A 64 15.50 -13.14 -0.07
C THR A 64 15.27 -11.97 0.88
N ALA A 65 14.49 -10.97 0.46
CA ALA A 65 14.16 -9.82 1.31
C ALA A 65 13.50 -10.27 2.63
N ARG A 66 12.53 -11.20 2.57
CA ARG A 66 11.83 -11.72 3.77
C ARG A 66 12.77 -12.42 4.72
N ARG A 67 13.61 -13.31 4.21
CA ARG A 67 14.60 -14.04 5.02
C ARG A 67 15.55 -13.09 5.72
N LEU A 68 16.07 -12.08 5.00
CA LEU A 68 16.98 -11.09 5.57
C LEU A 68 16.30 -10.21 6.62
N LEU A 69 15.05 -9.77 6.36
CA LEU A 69 14.26 -9.00 7.34
C LEU A 69 13.94 -9.80 8.60
N SER A 70 13.63 -11.10 8.46
CA SER A 70 13.34 -11.98 9.61
C SER A 70 14.56 -12.11 10.53
N VAL A 71 15.75 -12.33 9.96
CA VAL A 71 16.99 -12.37 10.75
C VAL A 71 17.28 -11.01 11.40
N ALA A 72 17.09 -9.91 10.68
CA ALA A 72 17.37 -8.58 11.21
C ALA A 72 16.42 -8.20 12.36
N VAL A 73 15.12 -8.51 12.23
CA VAL A 73 14.12 -8.16 13.26
C VAL A 73 14.23 -9.05 14.50
N GLU A 74 14.73 -10.28 14.38
CA GLU A 74 15.09 -11.10 15.55
C GLU A 74 16.23 -10.48 16.36
N GLN A 75 17.17 -9.82 15.69
CA GLN A 75 18.32 -9.16 16.33
C GLN A 75 17.93 -7.81 16.95
N ASP A 76 17.04 -7.05 16.31
CA ASP A 76 16.56 -5.76 16.79
C ASP A 76 15.04 -5.61 16.58
N PRO A 77 14.21 -6.21 17.47
CA PRO A 77 12.75 -6.23 17.30
C PRO A 77 12.07 -4.87 17.41
N GLN A 78 12.76 -3.89 18.01
CA GLN A 78 12.24 -2.54 18.23
C GLN A 78 12.66 -1.55 17.14
N ASN A 79 13.39 -2.01 16.13
CA ASN A 79 13.81 -1.19 15.02
C ASN A 79 12.62 -0.78 14.15
N ASP A 80 12.29 0.50 14.17
CA ASP A 80 11.15 1.06 13.44
C ASP A 80 11.26 0.87 11.91
N THR A 81 12.48 0.90 11.38
CA THR A 81 12.78 0.69 9.96
C THR A 81 12.51 -0.76 9.58
N LEU A 82 12.97 -1.73 10.38
CA LEU A 82 12.71 -3.15 10.12
C LEU A 82 11.22 -3.47 10.24
N GLN A 83 10.53 -2.93 11.25
CA GLN A 83 9.09 -3.09 11.40
C GLN A 83 8.35 -2.53 10.17
N TYR A 84 8.69 -1.30 9.76
CA TYR A 84 8.06 -0.68 8.60
C TYR A 84 8.28 -1.50 7.32
N PHE A 85 9.50 -1.90 7.01
CA PHE A 85 9.81 -2.64 5.79
C PHE A 85 9.33 -4.09 5.79
N ASN A 86 9.17 -4.74 6.95
CA ASN A 86 8.43 -6.00 7.04
C ASN A 86 6.96 -5.79 6.62
N GLY A 87 6.31 -4.72 7.11
CA GLY A 87 4.94 -4.38 6.71
C GLY A 87 4.81 -4.12 5.21
N VAL A 88 5.75 -3.35 4.64
CA VAL A 88 5.79 -3.06 3.19
C VAL A 88 5.95 -4.34 2.37
N LEU A 89 6.86 -5.23 2.78
CA LEU A 89 7.08 -6.49 2.08
C LEU A 89 5.86 -7.40 2.14
N ASP A 90 5.25 -7.51 3.31
CA ASP A 90 4.06 -8.33 3.52
C ASP A 90 2.85 -7.81 2.73
N GLN A 91 2.68 -6.49 2.62
CA GLN A 91 1.65 -5.90 1.77
C GLN A 91 1.87 -6.23 0.27
N ARG A 92 3.12 -6.37 -0.16
CA ARG A 92 3.47 -6.71 -1.55
C ARG A 92 3.23 -8.18 -1.89
N VAL A 93 3.43 -9.09 -0.94
CA VAL A 93 3.32 -10.54 -1.18
C VAL A 93 1.96 -11.09 -0.76
N ASP A 94 1.47 -10.68 0.41
CA ASP A 94 0.32 -11.29 1.11
C ASP A 94 -0.88 -10.33 1.23
N ARG A 95 -0.89 -9.26 0.44
CA ARG A 95 -2.00 -8.29 0.23
C ARG A 95 -2.50 -7.49 1.43
N CYS A 96 -2.25 -7.90 2.68
CA CYS A 96 -2.23 -7.12 3.93
C CYS A 96 -2.27 -7.96 5.22
N ASP A 97 -2.47 -9.29 5.15
CA ASP A 97 -2.76 -10.14 6.31
C ASP A 97 -1.72 -10.02 7.44
N SER A 98 -0.43 -10.06 7.11
CA SER A 98 0.65 -9.88 8.09
C SER A 98 1.21 -8.46 8.13
N GLY A 99 0.94 -7.65 7.11
CA GLY A 99 1.41 -6.27 7.01
C GLY A 99 0.86 -5.38 8.12
N GLU A 100 -0.42 -5.54 8.48
CA GLU A 100 -1.04 -4.76 9.57
C GLU A 100 -0.35 -4.95 10.92
N ARG A 101 0.07 -6.18 11.22
CA ARG A 101 0.79 -6.49 12.46
C ARG A 101 2.11 -5.73 12.54
N TRP A 102 2.81 -5.57 11.42
CA TRP A 102 4.07 -4.85 11.40
C TRP A 102 3.90 -3.34 11.43
N PHE A 103 2.96 -2.79 10.65
CA PHE A 103 2.71 -1.35 10.65
C PHE A 103 2.19 -0.83 12.00
N SER A 104 1.43 -1.63 12.74
CA SER A 104 0.94 -1.26 14.08
C SER A 104 2.04 -1.20 15.16
N GLN A 105 3.20 -1.83 14.91
CA GLN A 105 4.35 -1.77 15.82
C GLN A 105 5.21 -0.51 15.63
N VAL A 106 5.08 0.17 14.47
CA VAL A 106 5.88 1.36 14.16
C VAL A 106 5.56 2.49 15.16
N PRO A 107 6.53 2.99 15.93
CA PRO A 107 6.30 4.01 16.96
C PRO A 107 5.74 5.31 16.37
N ALA A 108 4.90 6.00 17.13
CA ALA A 108 4.33 7.29 16.70
C ALA A 108 5.38 8.39 16.46
N THR A 109 6.56 8.27 17.10
CA THR A 109 7.72 9.16 16.95
C THR A 109 8.61 8.80 15.77
N SER A 110 8.38 7.66 15.11
CA SER A 110 9.17 7.23 13.95
C SER A 110 8.95 8.14 12.76
N VAL A 111 9.98 8.30 11.94
CA VAL A 111 9.86 8.94 10.62
C VAL A 111 8.91 8.19 9.69
N PHE A 112 8.67 6.89 9.94
CA PHE A 112 7.74 6.06 9.17
C PHE A 112 6.31 6.10 9.70
N ALA A 113 6.04 6.78 10.81
CA ALA A 113 4.77 6.67 11.54
C ALA A 113 3.54 7.11 10.70
N ALA A 114 3.67 8.15 9.87
CA ALA A 114 2.60 8.60 8.99
C ALA A 114 2.34 7.58 7.88
N LYS A 115 3.41 7.09 7.24
CA LYS A 115 3.33 6.10 6.17
C LYS A 115 2.81 4.75 6.64
N ALA A 116 3.23 4.29 7.83
CA ALA A 116 2.75 3.04 8.43
C ALA A 116 1.23 3.11 8.67
N ARG A 117 0.74 4.22 9.25
CA ARG A 117 -0.70 4.44 9.43
C ARG A 117 -1.46 4.53 8.09
N TYR A 118 -0.85 5.15 7.08
CA TYR A 118 -1.44 5.21 5.75
C TYR A 118 -1.57 3.81 5.13
N ASN A 119 -0.54 2.96 5.24
CA ASN A 119 -0.63 1.57 4.77
C ASN A 119 -1.66 0.75 5.56
N LEU A 120 -1.84 0.99 6.88
CA LEU A 120 -2.95 0.40 7.63
C LEU A 120 -4.32 0.80 7.05
N ALA A 121 -4.48 2.04 6.60
CA ALA A 121 -5.72 2.49 5.96
C ALA A 121 -5.95 1.79 4.61
N LEU A 122 -4.89 1.61 3.81
CA LEU A 122 -4.98 0.85 2.56
C LEU A 122 -5.32 -0.62 2.80
N CYS A 123 -4.78 -1.23 3.86
CA CYS A 123 -5.14 -2.59 4.27
C CYS A 123 -6.60 -2.72 4.70
N ALA A 124 -7.10 -1.73 5.44
CA ALA A 124 -8.52 -1.66 5.79
C ALA A 124 -9.40 -1.56 4.52
N LEU A 125 -9.01 -0.76 3.52
CA LEU A 125 -9.74 -0.70 2.25
C LEU A 125 -9.72 -2.03 1.49
N LYS A 126 -8.57 -2.70 1.42
CA LYS A 126 -8.43 -4.00 0.75
C LYS A 126 -9.23 -5.12 1.41
N SER A 127 -9.44 -5.04 2.73
CA SER A 127 -10.28 -5.96 3.49
C SER A 127 -11.77 -5.56 3.52
N GLY A 128 -12.12 -4.40 2.95
CA GLY A 128 -13.49 -3.89 2.91
C GLY A 128 -13.94 -3.11 4.15
N ASP A 129 -13.04 -2.88 5.12
CA ASP A 129 -13.30 -2.09 6.33
C ASP A 129 -13.16 -0.58 6.03
N VAL A 130 -14.16 -0.03 5.33
CA VAL A 130 -14.21 1.38 4.94
C VAL A 130 -14.27 2.30 6.16
N SER A 131 -14.95 1.88 7.24
CA SER A 131 -15.07 2.67 8.46
C SER A 131 -13.71 2.90 9.11
N ARG A 132 -12.91 1.84 9.30
CA ARG A 132 -11.55 1.95 9.83
C ARG A 132 -10.63 2.72 8.90
N ALA A 133 -10.76 2.53 7.58
CA ALA A 133 -9.99 3.29 6.60
C ALA A 133 -10.25 4.79 6.72
N ARG A 134 -11.52 5.23 6.80
CA ARG A 134 -11.87 6.65 6.95
C ARG A 134 -11.34 7.25 8.25
N GLU A 135 -11.43 6.52 9.36
CA GLU A 135 -10.88 6.98 10.65
C GLU A 135 -9.37 7.22 10.55
N LEU A 136 -8.63 6.25 10.01
CA LEU A 136 -7.19 6.34 9.85
C LEU A 136 -6.79 7.49 8.92
N LEU A 137 -7.45 7.60 7.77
CA LEU A 137 -7.18 8.66 6.80
C LEU A 137 -7.51 10.05 7.36
N GLY A 138 -8.60 10.19 8.11
CA GLY A 138 -8.98 11.47 8.74
C GLY A 138 -7.91 11.97 9.70
N ARG A 139 -7.39 11.08 10.56
CA ARG A 139 -6.28 11.41 11.46
C ARG A 139 -5.01 11.78 10.69
N ILE A 140 -4.72 11.07 9.59
CA ILE A 140 -3.55 11.36 8.75
C ILE A 140 -3.69 12.70 8.05
N ALA A 141 -4.88 13.04 7.56
CA ALA A 141 -5.15 14.31 6.88
C ALA A 141 -4.87 15.55 7.74
N GLU A 142 -4.81 15.41 9.07
CA GLU A 142 -4.47 16.47 10.02
C GLU A 142 -2.98 16.55 10.37
N LEU A 143 -2.16 15.57 9.92
CA LEU A 143 -0.74 15.54 10.22
C LEU A 143 0.03 16.62 9.45
N LYS A 144 1.18 17.01 10.01
CA LYS A 144 2.11 17.97 9.40
C LYS A 144 2.85 17.44 8.17
N ASP A 145 2.88 16.12 7.97
CA ASP A 145 3.52 15.49 6.79
C ASP A 145 2.71 15.83 5.53
N ALA A 146 3.14 16.84 4.78
CA ALA A 146 2.39 17.35 3.65
C ALA A 146 2.13 16.29 2.57
N GLN A 147 3.07 15.37 2.36
CA GLN A 147 2.95 14.38 1.29
C GLN A 147 1.91 13.32 1.64
N VAL A 148 1.98 12.76 2.84
CA VAL A 148 1.08 11.69 3.27
C VAL A 148 -0.31 12.26 3.60
N SER A 149 -0.38 13.46 4.20
CA SER A 149 -1.65 14.13 4.48
C SER A 149 -2.41 14.51 3.20
N ALA A 150 -1.73 14.96 2.14
CA ALA A 150 -2.37 15.26 0.86
C ALA A 150 -3.00 14.00 0.24
N LYS A 151 -2.23 12.90 0.14
CA LYS A 151 -2.75 11.61 -0.34
C LYS A 151 -3.95 11.11 0.47
N ALA A 152 -3.92 11.27 1.79
CA ALA A 152 -5.03 10.86 2.64
C ALA A 152 -6.31 11.66 2.38
N ARG A 153 -6.19 12.97 2.15
CA ARG A 153 -7.34 13.83 1.79
C ARG A 153 -7.92 13.45 0.44
N ASP A 154 -7.06 13.25 -0.56
CA ASP A 154 -7.49 12.85 -1.91
C ASP A 154 -8.22 11.50 -1.87
N LEU A 155 -7.71 10.54 -1.09
CA LEU A 155 -8.34 9.23 -0.91
C LEU A 155 -9.69 9.33 -0.18
N LEU A 156 -9.79 10.17 0.85
CA LEU A 156 -11.07 10.43 1.55
C LEU A 156 -12.12 11.01 0.59
N LEU A 157 -11.74 12.02 -0.20
CA LEU A 157 -12.62 12.61 -1.21
C LEU A 157 -13.06 11.56 -2.23
N ARG A 158 -12.17 10.66 -2.64
CA ARG A 158 -12.52 9.60 -3.58
C ARG A 158 -13.53 8.62 -2.97
N LEU A 159 -13.33 8.22 -1.71
CA LEU A 159 -14.26 7.35 -0.97
C LEU A 159 -15.64 7.98 -0.76
N GLU A 160 -15.76 9.30 -0.65
CA GLU A 160 -17.05 10.00 -0.55
C GLU A 160 -17.85 10.00 -1.86
N ASN A 161 -17.18 9.83 -2.99
CA ASN A 161 -17.77 9.89 -4.33
C ASN A 161 -17.98 8.50 -4.98
N MET A 162 -17.71 7.42 -4.25
CA MET A 162 -18.02 6.03 -4.66
C MET A 162 -19.46 5.68 -4.32
#